data_AF-K9U7Y8-F1
#
_entry.id   AF-K9U7Y8-F1
#
_cell.length_a   1.000
_cell.length_b   1.000
_cell.length_c   1.000
_cell.angle_alpha   90.00
_cell.angle_beta   90.00
_cell.angle_gamma   90.00
#
_symmetry.space_group_name_H-M   'P 1'
#
loop_
_entity.id
_entity.type
_entity.pdbx_description
1 polymer ?
#
loop_
_entity_poly.entity_id
_entity_poly.type
_entity_poly.pdbx_seq_one_letter_code
_entity_poly.pdbx_strand_id
1 'polypeptide(L)'
;MTPIQIAALEQFLANNGFLYDDYDEETGAVIYSVSRGDWTMQIAYGDECYYCLYNDVTEDADCAEITQLAELMVKYDRLAKTHWHAA
;
A
#
# COMPACT_ATOMS: atom_id res chain seq x y z
N MET A 1 -4.93 10.14 10.43
CA MET A 1 -4.87 11.05 9.25
C MET A 1 -6.06 12.02 9.25
N THR A 2 -5.98 13.14 8.54
CA THR A 2 -7.13 14.04 8.33
C THR A 2 -8.05 13.54 7.20
N PRO A 3 -9.32 13.99 7.11
CA PRO A 3 -10.22 13.60 6.01
C PRO A 3 -9.65 13.91 4.62
N ILE A 4 -8.92 15.01 4.47
CA ILE A 4 -8.27 15.37 3.20
C ILE A 4 -7.15 14.38 2.85
N GLN A 5 -6.38 13.94 3.84
CA GLN A 5 -5.33 12.93 3.64
C GLN A 5 -5.93 11.56 3.25
N ILE A 6 -7.06 11.18 3.85
CA ILE A 6 -7.78 9.94 3.53
C ILE A 6 -8.29 9.99 2.07
N ALA A 7 -8.98 11.07 1.66
CA ALA A 7 -9.46 11.20 0.29
C ALA A 7 -8.30 11.19 -0.73
N ALA A 8 -7.16 11.82 -0.38
CA ALA A 8 -5.97 11.79 -1.23
C ALA A 8 -5.33 10.39 -1.30
N LEU A 9 -5.36 9.62 -0.22
CA LEU A 9 -4.95 8.22 -0.19
C LEU A 9 -5.87 7.38 -1.09
N GLU A 10 -7.18 7.44 -0.92
CA GLU A 10 -8.15 6.71 -1.74
C GLU A 10 -7.97 6.99 -3.24
N GLN A 11 -7.81 8.27 -3.60
CA GLN A 11 -7.56 8.67 -4.98
C GLN A 11 -6.23 8.13 -5.51
N PHE A 12 -5.18 8.12 -4.68
CA PHE A 12 -3.89 7.54 -5.02
C PHE A 12 -4.01 6.03 -5.27
N LEU A 13 -4.68 5.31 -4.37
CA LEU A 13 -4.89 3.86 -4.47
C LEU A 13 -5.63 3.51 -5.77
N ALA A 14 -6.76 4.18 -6.04
CA ALA A 14 -7.55 3.97 -7.25
C ALA A 14 -6.75 4.25 -8.54
N ASN A 15 -5.98 5.35 -8.57
CA ASN A 15 -5.20 5.72 -9.76
C ASN A 15 -4.01 4.79 -10.03
N ASN A 16 -3.52 4.09 -9.01
CA ASN A 16 -2.37 3.20 -9.12
C ASN A 16 -2.75 1.72 -9.20
N GLY A 17 -4.05 1.43 -9.32
CA GLY A 17 -4.57 0.08 -9.51
C GLY A 17 -4.47 -0.79 -8.26
N PHE A 18 -4.48 -0.18 -7.08
CA PHE A 18 -4.76 -0.91 -5.85
C PHE A 18 -6.21 -1.36 -5.85
N LEU A 19 -6.44 -2.61 -5.51
CA LEU A 19 -7.74 -3.23 -5.44
C LEU A 19 -8.13 -3.40 -3.98
N TYR A 20 -9.43 -3.31 -3.68
CA TYR A 20 -9.93 -3.70 -2.37
C TYR A 20 -9.59 -5.18 -2.14
N ASP A 21 -9.02 -5.48 -0.98
CA ASP A 21 -8.61 -6.81 -0.58
C ASP A 21 -9.57 -7.33 0.50
N ASP A 22 -9.60 -6.67 1.66
CA ASP A 22 -10.40 -7.10 2.81
C ASP A 22 -10.70 -5.94 3.78
N TYR A 23 -11.54 -6.24 4.79
CA TYR A 23 -11.77 -5.39 5.95
C TYR A 23 -11.39 -6.14 7.23
N ASP A 24 -10.42 -5.61 7.97
CA ASP A 24 -10.00 -6.15 9.25
C ASP A 24 -10.93 -5.62 10.35
N GLU A 25 -11.80 -6.48 10.87
CA GLU A 25 -12.75 -6.15 11.93
C GLU A 25 -12.08 -5.87 13.29
N GLU A 26 -10.87 -6.42 13.54
CA GLU A 26 -10.16 -6.23 14.81
C GLU A 26 -9.56 -4.83 14.89
N THR A 27 -8.96 -4.38 13.79
CA THR A 27 -8.32 -3.05 13.71
C THR A 27 -9.22 -1.98 13.09
N GLY A 28 -10.38 -2.38 12.55
CA GLY A 28 -11.27 -1.51 11.80
C GLY A 28 -10.66 -0.98 10.51
N ALA A 29 -9.66 -1.67 9.96
CA ALA A 29 -8.88 -1.20 8.82
C ALA A 29 -9.42 -1.74 7.48
N VAL A 30 -9.51 -0.86 6.48
CA VAL A 30 -9.79 -1.25 5.10
C VAL A 30 -8.46 -1.53 4.40
N ILE A 31 -8.35 -2.72 3.80
CA ILE A 31 -7.12 -3.20 3.18
C ILE A 31 -7.25 -3.12 1.66
N TYR A 32 -6.24 -2.55 1.02
CA TYR A 32 -6.07 -2.50 -0.42
C TYR A 32 -4.74 -3.12 -0.80
N SER A 33 -4.71 -3.89 -1.88
CA SER A 33 -3.50 -4.55 -2.35
C SER A 33 -3.20 -4.22 -3.82
N VAL A 34 -1.92 -4.23 -4.16
CA VAL A 34 -1.46 -4.23 -5.54
C VAL A 34 -0.26 -5.15 -5.67
N SER A 35 -0.30 -6.04 -6.67
CA SER A 35 0.84 -6.90 -7.01
C SER A 35 1.54 -6.39 -8.26
N ARG A 36 2.87 -6.43 -8.24
CA ARG A 36 3.77 -5.98 -9.31
C ARG A 36 5.00 -6.90 -9.36
N GLY A 37 4.97 -7.86 -10.27
CA GLY A 37 6.01 -8.91 -10.33
C GLY A 37 5.95 -9.78 -9.08
N ASP A 38 7.10 -9.96 -8.43
CA ASP A 38 7.26 -10.80 -7.24
C ASP A 38 6.94 -10.07 -5.92
N TRP A 39 6.45 -8.84 -6.00
CA TRP A 39 6.12 -8.03 -4.84
C TRP A 39 4.65 -7.64 -4.81
N THR A 40 4.08 -7.71 -3.62
CA THR A 40 2.75 -7.23 -3.28
C THR A 40 2.86 -6.12 -2.25
N MET A 41 2.22 -4.99 -2.51
CA MET A 41 2.08 -3.90 -1.55
C MET A 41 0.64 -3.89 -1.04
N GLN A 42 0.48 -4.02 0.28
CA GLN A 42 -0.79 -3.86 0.96
C GLN A 42 -0.81 -2.56 1.74
N ILE A 43 -1.89 -1.81 1.62
CA ILE A 43 -2.17 -0.57 2.35
C ILE A 43 -3.41 -0.82 3.19
N ALA A 44 -3.28 -0.67 4.49
CA ALA A 44 -4.40 -0.71 5.40
C ALA A 44 -4.61 0.69 5.96
N TYR A 45 -5.84 1.19 5.90
CA TYR A 45 -6.22 2.44 6.55
C TYR A 45 -7.55 2.31 7.28
N GLY A 46 -7.56 2.80 8.52
CA GLY A 46 -8.70 2.82 9.43
C GLY A 46 -8.32 3.66 10.65
N ASP A 47 -8.51 3.09 11.85
CA ASP A 47 -8.02 3.70 13.09
C ASP A 47 -6.48 3.83 13.08
N GLU A 48 -5.80 2.87 12.46
CA GLU A 48 -4.37 2.91 12.16
C GLU A 48 -4.15 2.88 10.65
N CYS A 49 -3.06 3.52 10.19
CA CYS A 49 -2.72 3.62 8.77
C CYS A 49 -1.31 3.08 8.56
N TYR A 50 -1.18 1.98 7.83
CA TYR A 50 0.10 1.34 7.58
C TYR A 50 0.17 0.77 6.16
N TYR A 51 1.39 0.45 5.72
CA TYR A 51 1.63 -0.33 4.52
C TYR A 51 2.55 -1.50 4.83
N CYS A 52 2.38 -2.59 4.09
CA CYS A 52 3.26 -3.74 4.09
C CYS A 52 3.71 -4.02 2.66
N LEU A 53 5.01 -4.25 2.50
CA LEU A 53 5.62 -4.75 1.28
C LEU A 53 5.97 -6.21 1.51
N TYR A 54 5.38 -7.10 0.71
CA TYR A 54 5.59 -8.52 0.77
C TYR A 54 6.26 -9.02 -0.51
N ASN A 55 7.33 -9.81 -0.37
CA ASN A 55 7.97 -10.49 -1.48
C ASN A 55 7.49 -11.94 -1.53
N ASP A 56 6.73 -12.28 -2.56
CA ASP A 56 6.13 -13.60 -2.73
C ASP A 56 7.18 -14.71 -2.96
N VAL A 57 8.40 -14.37 -3.37
CA VAL A 57 9.48 -15.32 -3.66
C VAL A 57 10.37 -15.60 -2.45
N THR A 58 10.70 -14.57 -1.68
CA THR A 58 11.57 -14.72 -0.49
C THR A 58 10.80 -14.85 0.82
N GLU A 59 9.48 -14.67 0.79
CA GLU A 59 8.60 -14.60 1.97
C GLU A 59 8.99 -13.47 2.96
N ASP A 60 9.70 -12.46 2.46
CA ASP A 60 10.09 -11.29 3.25
C ASP A 60 8.94 -10.28 3.33
N ALA A 61 8.73 -9.70 4.51
CA ALA A 61 7.76 -8.64 4.73
C ALA A 61 8.40 -7.43 5.43
N ASP A 62 8.11 -6.22 4.95
CA ASP A 62 8.45 -4.95 5.61
C ASP A 62 7.19 -4.11 5.78
N CYS A 63 6.79 -3.88 7.03
CA CYS A 63 5.59 -3.12 7.39
C CYS A 63 5.97 -1.84 8.13
N ALA A 64 5.33 -0.72 7.76
CA ALA A 64 5.55 0.57 8.41
C ALA A 64 4.28 1.43 8.42
N GLU A 65 4.18 2.32 9.40
CA GLU A 65 3.12 3.32 9.48
C GLU A 65 3.18 4.31 8.31
N ILE A 66 2.01 4.78 7.88
CA ILE A 66 1.88 5.86 6.91
C ILE A 66 1.85 7.17 7.66
N THR A 67 3.02 7.79 7.84
CA THR A 67 3.09 9.11 8.52
C THR A 67 2.57 10.24 7.61
N GLN A 68 2.75 10.10 6.29
CA GLN A 68 2.29 11.05 5.28
C GLN A 68 2.11 10.38 3.90
N LEU A 69 1.16 10.86 3.11
CA LEU A 69 0.87 10.32 1.76
C LEU A 69 2.10 10.35 0.84
N ALA A 70 2.94 11.38 0.96
CA ALA A 70 4.14 11.52 0.14
C ALA A 70 5.13 10.36 0.34
N GLU A 71 5.25 9.81 1.55
CA GLU A 71 6.12 8.66 1.83
C GLU A 71 5.61 7.40 1.13
N LEU A 72 4.31 7.17 1.21
CA LEU A 72 3.66 6.07 0.51
C LEU A 72 3.90 6.17 -1.00
N MET A 73 3.71 7.37 -1.59
CA MET A 73 3.94 7.59 -3.01
C MET A 73 5.39 7.30 -3.41
N VAL A 74 6.37 7.74 -2.62
CA VAL A 74 7.79 7.46 -2.88
C VAL A 74 8.10 5.97 -2.76
N LYS A 75 7.50 5.27 -1.79
CA LYS A 75 7.67 3.83 -1.62
C LYS A 75 7.07 3.06 -2.80
N TYR A 76 5.86 3.40 -3.21
CA TYR A 76 5.22 2.82 -4.39
C TYR A 76 6.04 3.09 -5.66
N ASP A 77 6.51 4.33 -5.89
CA ASP A 77 7.34 4.67 -7.05
C ASP A 77 8.66 3.89 -7.08
N ARG A 78 9.30 3.68 -5.91
CA ARG A 78 10.50 2.83 -5.80
C ARG A 78 10.19 1.40 -6.21
N LEU A 79 9.13 0.81 -5.66
CA LEU A 79 8.70 -0.55 -5.99
C LEU A 79 8.38 -0.69 -7.49
N ALA A 80 7.58 0.25 -7.99
CA ALA A 80 7.26 0.37 -9.40
C ALA A 80 8.52 0.36 -10.27
N LYS A 81 9.52 1.19 -9.97
CA LYS A 81 10.76 1.29 -10.77
C LYS A 81 11.66 0.06 -10.67
N THR A 82 11.77 -0.56 -9.50
CA THR A 82 12.60 -1.76 -9.33
C THR A 82 12.02 -2.99 -10.00
N HIS A 83 10.69 -3.06 -10.16
CA HIS A 83 10.02 -4.23 -10.73
C HIS A 83 9.42 -4.01 -12.14
N TRP A 84 9.36 -2.78 -12.68
CA TRP A 84 8.88 -2.52 -14.06
C TRP A 84 9.96 -2.54 -15.15
N HIS A 85 11.25 -2.39 -14.84
CA HIS A 85 12.28 -2.27 -15.88
C HIS A 85 12.99 -3.59 -16.25
N ALA A 86 12.40 -4.74 -15.91
CA ALA A 86 12.93 -6.06 -16.27
C ALA A 86 12.16 -6.77 -17.41
N ALA A 87 11.47 -6.01 -18.27
CA ALA A 87 10.79 -6.54 -19.45
C ALA A 87 11.45 -6.05 -20.75
#